data_AF-A0A7V9RGY6-F1
#
_entry.id   AF-A0A7V9RGY6-F1
#
_cell.length_a   1.000
_cell.length_b   1.000
_cell.length_c   1.000
_cell.angle_alpha   90.00
_cell.angle_beta   90.00
_cell.angle_gamma   90.00
#
_symmetry.space_group_name_H-M   'P 1'
#
loop_
_entity.id
_entity.type
_entity.pdbx_description
1 polymer ?
#
loop_
_entity_poly.entity_id
_entity_poly.type
_entity_poly.pdbx_seq_one_letter_code
_entity_poly.pdbx_strand_id
1 'polypeptide(L)'
;MRIALSSVLLVACGSSTPAPKPLPPPDDTVATPMSADPIPASPTKPVQTMTLAAIGLDPDALDRKADPCEDFFQFACGGWIEKTEIPADKPIAMRSFVDIEDRNTQFLRTALDKLAATPGADPMGKQLGNYYGACMDEAAIEKAGLAPIAPLRAAIDKVKDVKSLSATVATLHASSVSVLFGMFPTQDAKDATRVIVGIDQGGLGLPDRDYYLNSDDQTKAVRTGYEAYVVQMLTLLGRKPDVAKTEAAAILALETEIAKVSK
;
A
#
# COMPACT_ATOMS: atom_id res chain seq x y z
N MET A 1 -28.91 27.26 24.28
CA MET A 1 -27.79 27.29 25.24
C MET A 1 -26.51 27.39 24.42
N ARG A 2 -25.91 28.59 24.39
CA ARG A 2 -24.76 28.93 23.53
C ARG A 2 -23.50 28.32 24.13
N ILE A 3 -22.83 27.41 23.42
CA ILE A 3 -21.52 26.90 23.82
C ILE A 3 -20.51 27.50 22.84
N ALA A 4 -19.63 28.34 23.40
CA ALA A 4 -18.63 29.10 22.70
C ALA A 4 -17.54 28.18 22.11
N LEU A 5 -17.28 28.31 20.82
CA LEU A 5 -16.08 27.80 20.17
C LEU A 5 -14.89 28.63 20.64
N SER A 6 -14.00 28.03 21.45
CA SER A 6 -12.72 28.63 21.80
C SER A 6 -11.71 28.26 20.72
N SER A 7 -11.42 29.23 19.84
CA SER A 7 -10.40 29.15 18.80
C SER A 7 -9.01 29.26 19.42
N VAL A 8 -8.22 28.19 19.39
CA VAL A 8 -6.78 28.26 19.69
C VAL A 8 -6.06 28.69 18.42
N LEU A 9 -5.69 29.97 18.35
CA LEU A 9 -4.71 30.48 17.38
C LEU A 9 -3.33 29.91 17.74
N LEU A 10 -2.72 29.14 16.85
CA LEU A 10 -1.27 28.97 16.85
C LEU A 10 -0.65 30.27 16.31
N VAL A 11 -0.02 31.03 17.21
CA VAL A 11 0.88 32.13 16.87
C VAL A 11 2.18 31.52 16.36
N ALA A 12 2.38 31.57 15.03
CA ALA A 12 3.69 31.37 14.45
C ALA A 12 4.55 32.61 14.75
N CYS A 13 5.59 32.46 15.58
CA CYS A 13 6.64 33.47 15.70
C CYS A 13 7.44 33.50 14.40
N GLY A 14 7.02 34.35 13.46
CA GLY A 14 7.84 34.77 12.34
C GLY A 14 8.88 35.78 12.82
N SER A 15 10.14 35.37 12.93
CA SER A 15 11.26 36.30 12.81
C SER A 15 11.40 36.68 11.34
N SER A 16 10.83 37.82 10.98
CA SER A 16 11.00 38.47 9.68
C SER A 16 12.39 39.10 9.60
N THR A 17 13.40 38.29 9.31
CA THR A 17 14.65 38.84 8.78
C THR A 17 14.37 39.19 7.31
N PRO A 18 14.55 40.45 6.86
CA PRO A 18 14.41 40.77 5.45
C PRO A 18 15.45 39.97 4.68
N ALA A 19 15.05 39.32 3.58
CA ALA A 19 16.02 38.78 2.64
C ALA A 19 16.99 39.90 2.22
N PRO A 20 18.31 39.64 2.17
CA PRO A 20 19.25 40.63 1.70
C PRO A 20 18.86 41.05 0.28
N LYS A 21 18.87 42.36 0.01
CA LYS A 21 18.67 42.86 -1.36
C LYS A 21 19.66 42.17 -2.30
N PRO A 22 19.24 41.75 -3.50
CA PRO A 22 20.17 41.29 -4.52
C PRO A 22 21.26 42.34 -4.72
N LEU A 23 22.52 41.90 -4.71
CA LEU A 23 23.64 42.78 -5.05
C LEU A 23 23.41 43.33 -6.47
N PRO A 24 23.72 44.61 -6.72
CA PRO A 24 23.71 45.13 -8.08
C PRO A 24 24.66 44.28 -8.96
N PRO A 25 24.35 44.11 -10.25
CA PRO A 25 25.28 43.45 -11.16
C PRO A 25 26.63 44.17 -11.11
N PRO A 26 27.76 43.44 -11.12
CA PRO A 26 29.07 44.06 -11.18
C PRO A 26 29.19 44.88 -12.47
N ASP A 27 29.86 46.04 -12.38
CA ASP A 27 30.13 46.89 -13.55
C ASP A 27 30.75 46.07 -14.69
N ASP A 28 30.25 46.31 -15.90
CA ASP A 28 30.76 45.79 -17.18
C ASP A 28 32.17 46.32 -17.47
N THR A 29 33.11 45.98 -16.63
CA THR A 29 34.53 46.05 -16.94
C THR A 29 34.85 44.79 -17.72
N VAL A 30 34.92 44.94 -19.05
CA VAL A 30 35.40 43.91 -19.96
C VAL A 30 36.78 43.48 -19.48
N ALA A 31 36.83 42.36 -18.75
CA ALA A 31 38.07 41.71 -18.41
C ALA A 31 38.72 41.26 -19.72
N THR A 32 39.91 41.80 -19.99
CA THR A 32 40.84 41.27 -21.01
C THR A 32 40.89 39.74 -20.89
N PRO A 33 40.82 38.99 -22.01
CA PRO A 33 40.85 37.54 -21.95
C PRO A 33 42.18 37.11 -21.33
N MET A 34 42.13 36.61 -20.11
CA MET A 34 43.24 35.83 -19.56
C MET A 34 43.38 34.61 -20.46
N SER A 35 44.56 34.45 -21.07
CA SER A 35 44.94 33.19 -21.69
C SER A 35 44.69 32.08 -20.68
N ALA A 36 43.70 31.22 -20.97
CA ALA A 36 43.51 30.00 -20.21
C ALA A 36 44.70 29.09 -20.52
N ASP A 37 45.66 29.03 -19.60
CA ASP A 37 46.64 27.96 -19.62
C ASP A 37 45.86 26.62 -19.63
N PRO A 38 46.28 25.62 -20.43
CA PRO A 38 45.57 24.36 -20.52
C PRO A 38 45.48 23.72 -19.14
N ILE A 39 44.26 23.36 -18.72
CA ILE A 39 44.06 22.54 -17.52
C ILE A 39 44.92 21.27 -17.72
N PRO A 40 45.84 20.94 -16.81
CA PRO A 40 46.64 19.73 -16.92
C PRO A 40 45.70 18.53 -16.99
N ALA A 41 45.84 17.73 -18.05
CA ALA A 41 45.06 16.50 -18.20
C ALA A 41 45.26 15.65 -16.93
N SER A 42 44.17 15.43 -16.18
CA SER A 42 44.19 14.48 -15.07
C SER A 42 44.63 13.12 -15.61
N PRO A 43 45.48 12.36 -14.88
CA PRO A 43 45.93 11.06 -15.34
C PRO A 43 44.71 10.18 -15.62
N THR A 44 44.58 9.75 -16.87
CA THR A 44 43.50 8.88 -17.34
C THR A 44 43.60 7.57 -16.58
N LYS A 45 42.70 7.37 -15.61
CA LYS A 45 42.45 6.05 -15.03
C LYS A 45 42.14 5.08 -16.19
N PRO A 46 42.61 3.83 -16.15
CA PRO A 46 42.29 2.86 -17.19
C PRO A 46 40.78 2.74 -17.34
N VAL A 47 40.27 3.05 -18.54
CA VAL A 47 38.86 2.87 -18.86
C VAL A 47 38.62 1.37 -19.04
N GLN A 48 37.89 0.76 -18.12
CA GLN A 48 37.42 -0.61 -18.29
C GLN A 48 36.15 -0.60 -19.13
N THR A 49 36.20 -1.20 -20.31
CA THR A 49 35.02 -1.41 -21.14
C THR A 49 34.29 -2.65 -20.67
N MET A 50 33.05 -2.51 -20.19
CA MET A 50 32.17 -3.61 -19.84
C MET A 50 30.90 -3.57 -20.69
N THR A 51 30.33 -4.74 -20.99
CA THR A 51 28.99 -4.79 -21.60
C THR A 51 27.93 -4.49 -20.54
N LEU A 52 26.76 -4.01 -20.97
CA LEU A 52 25.62 -3.80 -20.06
C LEU A 52 25.24 -5.10 -19.32
N ALA A 53 25.22 -6.22 -20.05
CA ALA A 53 24.96 -7.53 -19.46
C ALA A 53 25.98 -7.92 -18.38
N ALA A 54 27.27 -7.59 -18.58
CA ALA A 54 28.32 -7.91 -17.62
C ALA A 54 28.17 -7.17 -16.28
N ILE A 55 27.39 -6.08 -16.25
CA ILE A 55 27.08 -5.32 -15.03
C ILE A 55 25.62 -5.50 -14.59
N GLY A 56 24.92 -6.51 -15.12
CA GLY A 56 23.55 -6.86 -14.73
C GLY A 56 22.45 -6.00 -15.37
N LEU A 57 22.79 -5.19 -16.37
CA LEU A 57 21.82 -4.42 -17.14
C LEU A 57 21.39 -5.20 -18.38
N ASP A 58 20.07 -5.23 -18.61
CA ASP A 58 19.50 -5.85 -19.79
C ASP A 58 19.59 -4.86 -20.98
N PRO A 59 20.43 -5.13 -22.00
CA PRO A 59 20.55 -4.24 -23.14
C PRO A 59 19.27 -4.17 -23.98
N ASP A 60 18.41 -5.20 -23.93
CA ASP A 60 17.19 -5.29 -24.73
C ASP A 60 16.02 -4.51 -24.12
N ALA A 61 16.19 -4.01 -22.88
CA ALA A 61 15.26 -3.11 -22.21
C ALA A 61 15.38 -1.65 -22.72
N LEU A 62 16.52 -1.30 -23.32
CA LEU A 62 16.78 0.07 -23.79
C LEU A 62 16.01 0.38 -25.08
N ASP A 63 15.37 1.55 -25.14
CA ASP A 63 14.94 2.17 -26.40
C ASP A 63 16.01 3.16 -26.88
N ARG A 64 16.88 2.70 -27.78
CA ARG A 64 17.96 3.52 -28.33
C ARG A 64 17.49 4.60 -29.31
N LYS A 65 16.19 4.67 -29.62
CA LYS A 65 15.62 5.73 -30.45
C LYS A 65 15.24 6.96 -29.62
N ALA A 66 15.05 6.80 -28.31
CA ALA A 66 14.80 7.91 -27.40
C ALA A 66 16.10 8.63 -27.03
N ASP A 67 16.04 9.96 -26.96
CA ASP A 67 17.15 10.78 -26.49
C ASP A 67 17.24 10.68 -24.96
N PRO A 68 18.33 10.12 -24.39
CA PRO A 68 18.48 9.99 -22.95
C PRO A 68 18.55 11.34 -22.20
N CYS A 69 18.84 12.45 -22.89
CA CYS A 69 18.86 13.78 -22.30
C CYS A 69 17.46 14.41 -22.18
N GLU A 70 16.49 13.93 -22.98
CA GLU A 70 15.11 14.43 -22.99
C GLU A 70 14.18 13.51 -22.19
N ASP A 71 14.26 12.19 -22.41
CA ASP A 71 13.47 11.20 -21.69
C ASP A 71 14.33 9.96 -21.38
N PHE A 72 15.03 10.04 -20.24
CA PHE A 72 15.85 8.94 -19.78
C PHE A 72 15.03 7.69 -19.41
N PHE A 73 13.76 7.83 -19.02
CA PHE A 73 12.90 6.69 -18.69
C PHE A 73 12.55 5.90 -19.95
N GLN A 74 12.12 6.58 -21.02
CA GLN A 74 11.87 5.92 -22.29
C GLN A 74 13.16 5.29 -22.83
N PHE A 75 14.30 6.01 -22.80
CA PHE A 75 15.58 5.42 -23.21
C PHE A 75 15.93 4.15 -22.42
N ALA A 76 15.77 4.17 -21.10
CA ALA A 76 16.19 3.08 -20.23
C ALA A 76 15.21 1.89 -20.20
N CYS A 77 13.92 2.14 -20.39
CA CYS A 77 12.86 1.15 -20.14
C CYS A 77 11.95 0.89 -21.36
N GLY A 78 11.98 1.74 -22.39
CA GLY A 78 11.03 1.70 -23.51
C GLY A 78 11.04 0.38 -24.26
N GLY A 79 12.23 -0.23 -24.45
CA GLY A 79 12.36 -1.53 -25.10
C GLY A 79 11.74 -2.67 -24.29
N TRP A 80 11.70 -2.56 -22.96
CA TRP A 80 11.01 -3.52 -22.09
C TRP A 80 9.50 -3.30 -22.08
N ILE A 81 9.06 -2.04 -22.04
CA ILE A 81 7.64 -1.65 -22.06
C ILE A 81 6.96 -2.15 -23.34
N GLU A 82 7.62 -2.01 -24.50
CA GLU A 82 7.08 -2.46 -25.79
C GLU A 82 6.85 -3.98 -25.85
N LYS A 83 7.65 -4.76 -25.10
CA LYS A 83 7.65 -6.23 -25.14
C LYS A 83 6.86 -6.87 -24.01
N THR A 84 6.49 -6.10 -22.98
CA THR A 84 5.91 -6.65 -21.76
C THR A 84 4.43 -6.34 -21.65
N GLU A 85 3.63 -7.38 -21.54
CA GLU A 85 2.21 -7.28 -21.22
C GLU A 85 2.00 -7.41 -19.70
N ILE A 86 0.99 -6.73 -19.18
CA ILE A 86 0.56 -6.94 -17.79
C ILE A 86 -0.22 -8.26 -17.75
N PRO A 87 0.23 -9.26 -16.95
CA PRO A 87 -0.50 -10.53 -16.82
C PRO A 87 -1.93 -10.32 -16.32
N ALA A 88 -2.87 -11.16 -16.76
CA ALA A 88 -4.30 -10.99 -16.47
C ALA A 88 -4.64 -11.07 -14.96
N ASP A 89 -3.80 -11.71 -14.17
CA ASP A 89 -3.93 -11.84 -12.72
C ASP A 89 -3.21 -10.72 -11.94
N LYS A 90 -2.66 -9.72 -12.62
CA LYS A 90 -1.89 -8.62 -12.02
C LYS A 90 -2.39 -7.25 -12.46
N PRO A 91 -2.33 -6.24 -11.58
CA PRO A 91 -2.65 -4.87 -11.96
C PRO A 91 -1.47 -4.14 -12.63
N ILE A 92 -0.25 -4.67 -12.52
CA ILE A 92 0.98 -4.05 -13.01
C ILE A 92 2.02 -5.11 -13.36
N ALA A 93 2.89 -4.80 -14.33
CA ALA A 93 4.12 -5.52 -14.60
C ALA A 93 5.31 -4.60 -14.32
N MET A 94 6.36 -5.14 -13.70
CA MET A 94 7.60 -4.39 -13.50
C MET A 94 8.80 -5.29 -13.22
N ARG A 95 9.87 -5.06 -13.99
CA ARG A 95 11.11 -5.86 -13.94
C ARG A 95 11.77 -5.95 -12.56
N SER A 96 11.71 -4.90 -11.75
CA SER A 96 12.52 -4.80 -10.52
C SER A 96 11.84 -5.34 -9.26
N PHE A 97 10.53 -5.18 -9.09
CA PHE A 97 9.82 -5.67 -7.90
C PHE A 97 8.92 -6.87 -8.23
N VAL A 98 8.06 -6.77 -9.27
CA VAL A 98 7.08 -7.84 -9.59
C VAL A 98 7.78 -9.12 -10.04
N ASP A 99 8.73 -9.04 -10.98
CA ASP A 99 9.43 -10.25 -11.46
C ASP A 99 10.25 -10.93 -10.35
N ILE A 100 10.84 -10.13 -9.45
CA ILE A 100 11.59 -10.66 -8.30
C ILE A 100 10.63 -11.31 -7.31
N GLU A 101 9.50 -10.69 -7.01
CA GLU A 101 8.45 -11.23 -6.16
C GLU A 101 7.90 -12.55 -6.71
N ASP A 102 7.66 -12.64 -8.02
CA ASP A 102 7.16 -13.87 -8.66
C ASP A 102 8.17 -15.00 -8.56
N ARG A 103 9.45 -14.73 -8.83
CA ARG A 103 10.52 -15.72 -8.69
C ARG A 103 10.67 -16.19 -7.24
N ASN A 104 10.63 -15.26 -6.29
CA ASN A 104 10.69 -15.59 -4.87
C ASN A 104 9.47 -16.40 -4.44
N THR A 105 8.28 -16.03 -4.89
CA THR A 105 7.03 -16.75 -4.62
C THR A 105 7.10 -18.17 -5.16
N GLN A 106 7.62 -18.38 -6.37
CA GLN A 106 7.79 -19.71 -6.94
C GLN A 106 8.80 -20.56 -6.15
N PHE A 107 9.91 -19.95 -5.72
CA PHE A 107 10.89 -20.62 -4.86
C PHE A 107 10.27 -21.02 -3.52
N LEU A 108 9.53 -20.11 -2.88
CA LEU A 108 8.85 -20.34 -1.62
C LEU A 108 7.79 -21.44 -1.75
N ARG A 109 6.95 -21.41 -2.80
CA ARG A 109 5.97 -22.47 -3.09
C ARG A 109 6.64 -23.83 -3.18
N THR A 110 7.72 -23.95 -3.95
CA THR A 110 8.47 -25.20 -4.09
C THR A 110 8.98 -25.72 -2.74
N ALA A 111 9.50 -24.83 -1.88
CA ALA A 111 9.96 -25.20 -0.55
C ALA A 111 8.80 -25.63 0.37
N LEU A 112 7.67 -24.92 0.32
CA LEU A 112 6.49 -25.18 1.14
C LEU A 112 5.74 -26.45 0.72
N ASP A 113 5.61 -26.72 -0.59
CA ASP A 113 5.06 -27.96 -1.13
C ASP A 113 5.85 -29.17 -0.61
N LYS A 114 7.18 -29.07 -0.60
CA LYS A 114 8.06 -30.11 -0.05
C LYS A 114 7.83 -30.31 1.45
N LEU A 115 7.73 -29.23 2.22
CA LEU A 115 7.49 -29.29 3.67
C LEU A 115 6.10 -29.87 4.01
N ALA A 116 5.08 -29.53 3.24
CA ALA A 116 3.73 -30.06 3.41
C ALA A 116 3.65 -31.55 3.08
N ALA A 117 4.30 -31.98 1.99
CA ALA A 117 4.30 -33.38 1.57
C ALA A 117 5.20 -34.28 2.44
N THR A 118 6.34 -33.77 2.90
CA THR A 118 7.30 -34.53 3.71
C THR A 118 7.78 -33.66 4.87
N PRO A 119 7.03 -33.64 5.99
CA PRO A 119 7.44 -32.90 7.17
C PRO A 119 8.80 -33.40 7.68
N GLY A 120 9.74 -32.47 7.85
CA GLY A 120 11.02 -32.76 8.48
C GLY A 120 10.89 -33.00 9.99
N ALA A 121 12.01 -33.31 10.65
CA ALA A 121 12.06 -33.44 12.11
C ALA A 121 12.01 -32.10 12.85
N ASP A 122 12.27 -30.98 12.15
CA ASP A 122 12.23 -29.64 12.70
C ASP A 122 10.78 -29.19 13.02
N PRO A 123 10.46 -28.82 14.27
CA PRO A 123 9.13 -28.37 14.65
C PRO A 123 8.62 -27.16 13.84
N MET A 124 9.50 -26.21 13.52
CA MET A 124 9.13 -25.02 12.77
C MET A 124 8.76 -25.39 11.33
N GLY A 125 9.57 -26.20 10.66
CA GLY A 125 9.29 -26.73 9.32
C GLY A 125 7.96 -27.50 9.26
N LYS A 126 7.64 -28.29 10.30
CA LYS A 126 6.35 -28.98 10.39
C LYS A 126 5.18 -28.01 10.54
N GLN A 127 5.31 -26.99 11.39
CA GLN A 127 4.26 -25.97 11.55
C GLN A 127 4.03 -25.21 10.25
N LEU A 128 5.11 -24.85 9.54
CA LEU A 128 5.03 -24.14 8.27
C LEU A 128 4.38 -24.99 7.17
N GLY A 129 4.78 -26.27 7.05
CA GLY A 129 4.16 -27.22 6.13
C GLY A 129 2.67 -27.43 6.41
N ASN A 130 2.28 -27.54 7.68
CA ASN A 130 0.87 -27.66 8.06
C ASN A 130 0.06 -26.39 7.74
N TYR A 131 0.62 -25.22 8.02
CA TYR A 131 -0.05 -23.93 7.75
C TYR A 131 -0.29 -23.74 6.25
N TYR A 132 0.73 -23.98 5.44
CA TYR A 132 0.61 -23.92 3.98
C TYR A 132 -0.35 -25.01 3.46
N GLY A 133 -0.21 -26.25 3.93
CA GLY A 133 -1.10 -27.36 3.54
C GLY A 133 -2.57 -27.09 3.86
N ALA A 134 -2.86 -26.46 5.00
CA ALA A 134 -4.23 -26.06 5.34
C ALA A 134 -4.79 -24.98 4.41
N CYS A 135 -3.95 -24.08 3.90
CA CYS A 135 -4.34 -23.07 2.91
C CYS A 135 -4.60 -23.69 1.52
N MET A 136 -3.84 -24.73 1.16
CA MET A 136 -3.94 -25.37 -0.16
C MET A 136 -5.04 -26.44 -0.26
N ASP A 137 -5.59 -26.90 0.86
CA ASP A 137 -6.68 -27.89 0.87
C ASP A 137 -8.05 -27.23 0.61
N GLU A 138 -8.29 -26.86 -0.65
CA GLU A 138 -9.54 -26.25 -1.11
C GLU A 138 -10.75 -27.14 -0.78
N ALA A 139 -10.62 -28.47 -0.89
CA ALA A 139 -11.72 -29.39 -0.60
C ALA A 139 -12.14 -29.33 0.88
N ALA A 140 -11.18 -29.23 1.81
CA ALA A 140 -11.48 -29.02 3.21
C ALA A 140 -12.10 -27.64 3.48
N ILE A 141 -11.63 -26.59 2.80
CA ILE A 141 -12.16 -25.22 2.91
C ILE A 141 -13.63 -25.20 2.44
N GLU A 142 -13.93 -25.72 1.26
CA GLU A 142 -15.29 -25.78 0.69
C GLU A 142 -16.23 -26.61 1.57
N LYS A 143 -15.73 -27.73 2.12
CA LYS A 143 -16.49 -28.55 3.06
C LYS A 143 -16.78 -27.82 4.37
N ALA A 144 -15.84 -27.02 4.88
CA ALA A 144 -16.01 -26.27 6.11
C ALA A 144 -16.99 -25.09 5.94
N GLY A 145 -17.02 -24.49 4.74
CA GLY A 145 -17.90 -23.37 4.41
C GLY A 145 -17.82 -22.25 5.45
N LEU A 146 -18.97 -21.80 5.96
CA LEU A 146 -19.04 -20.70 6.93
C LEU A 146 -18.85 -21.12 8.39
N ALA A 147 -18.64 -22.41 8.67
CA ALA A 147 -18.51 -22.89 10.05
C ALA A 147 -17.39 -22.19 10.85
N PRO A 148 -16.19 -21.93 10.29
CA PRO A 148 -15.10 -21.30 11.03
C PRO A 148 -15.41 -19.88 11.53
N ILE A 149 -16.26 -19.12 10.83
CA ILE A 149 -16.61 -17.74 11.20
C ILE A 149 -17.89 -17.63 12.05
N ALA A 150 -18.57 -18.75 12.32
CA ALA A 150 -19.84 -18.75 13.06
C ALA A 150 -19.75 -18.11 14.46
N PRO A 151 -18.68 -18.29 15.26
CA PRO A 151 -18.56 -17.64 16.56
C PRO A 151 -18.51 -16.11 16.47
N LEU A 152 -17.83 -15.56 15.45
CA LEU A 152 -17.75 -14.12 15.23
C LEU A 152 -19.12 -13.56 14.84
N ARG A 153 -19.84 -14.25 13.97
CA ARG A 153 -21.23 -13.89 13.59
C ARG A 153 -22.16 -13.90 14.80
N ALA A 154 -22.07 -14.93 15.64
CA ALA A 154 -22.87 -15.02 16.85
C ALA A 154 -22.59 -13.89 17.87
N ALA A 155 -21.38 -13.31 17.87
CA ALA A 155 -21.08 -12.12 18.67
C ALA A 155 -21.70 -10.86 18.06
N ILE A 156 -21.72 -10.74 16.72
CA ILE A 156 -22.34 -9.63 15.99
C ILE A 156 -23.87 -9.65 16.16
N ASP A 157 -24.50 -10.82 16.06
CA ASP A 157 -25.97 -10.97 16.16
C ASP A 157 -26.53 -10.57 17.54
N LYS A 158 -25.67 -10.46 18.56
CA LYS A 158 -26.05 -10.04 19.92
C LYS A 158 -25.99 -8.52 20.12
N VAL A 159 -25.53 -7.76 19.13
CA VAL A 159 -25.43 -6.31 19.21
C VAL A 159 -26.84 -5.70 19.13
N LYS A 160 -27.21 -4.95 20.17
CA LYS A 160 -28.52 -4.30 20.31
C LYS A 160 -28.44 -2.86 20.82
N ASP A 161 -27.27 -2.46 21.28
CA ASP A 161 -26.98 -1.16 21.87
C ASP A 161 -25.48 -0.86 21.76
N VAL A 162 -25.09 0.38 22.09
CA VAL A 162 -23.68 0.82 22.02
C VAL A 162 -22.77 0.01 22.95
N LYS A 163 -23.28 -0.47 24.09
CA LYS A 163 -22.50 -1.24 25.05
C LYS A 163 -22.14 -2.61 24.48
N SER A 164 -23.12 -3.31 23.91
CA SER A 164 -22.93 -4.59 23.24
C SER A 164 -22.08 -4.45 21.98
N LEU A 165 -22.24 -3.35 21.22
CA LEU A 165 -21.36 -3.04 20.10
C LEU A 165 -19.90 -2.92 20.54
N SER A 166 -19.62 -2.16 21.61
CA SER A 166 -18.25 -1.97 22.12
C SER A 166 -17.62 -3.29 22.57
N ALA A 167 -18.39 -4.17 23.21
CA ALA A 167 -17.94 -5.51 23.60
C ALA A 167 -17.64 -6.40 22.38
N THR A 168 -18.48 -6.32 21.34
CA THR A 168 -18.27 -7.05 20.09
C THR A 168 -17.04 -6.55 19.34
N VAL A 169 -16.80 -5.23 19.28
CA VAL A 169 -15.58 -4.65 18.70
C VAL A 169 -14.34 -5.21 19.39
N ALA A 170 -14.32 -5.26 20.73
CA ALA A 170 -13.20 -5.84 21.47
C ALA A 170 -12.98 -7.34 21.14
N THR A 171 -14.06 -8.11 20.96
CA THR A 171 -13.97 -9.52 20.57
C THR A 171 -13.42 -9.69 19.15
N LEU A 172 -13.83 -8.83 18.21
CA LEU A 172 -13.35 -8.85 16.83
C LEU A 172 -11.87 -8.46 16.76
N HIS A 173 -11.46 -7.40 17.45
CA HIS A 173 -10.04 -7.01 17.54
C HIS A 173 -9.18 -8.09 18.17
N ALA A 174 -9.65 -8.76 19.24
CA ALA A 174 -8.94 -9.89 19.84
C ALA A 174 -8.79 -11.10 18.89
N SER A 175 -9.66 -11.17 17.87
CA SER A 175 -9.60 -12.18 16.80
C SER A 175 -8.88 -11.67 15.55
N SER A 176 -8.13 -10.55 15.65
CA SER A 176 -7.44 -9.87 14.54
C SER A 176 -8.37 -9.41 13.40
N VAL A 177 -9.66 -9.23 13.67
CA VAL A 177 -10.62 -8.62 12.74
C VAL A 177 -10.69 -7.12 13.04
N SER A 178 -10.06 -6.32 12.20
CA SER A 178 -10.07 -4.87 12.34
C SER A 178 -11.44 -4.30 11.96
N VAL A 179 -12.06 -3.57 12.89
CA VAL A 179 -13.33 -2.87 12.67
C VAL A 179 -13.27 -1.48 13.31
N LEU A 180 -13.88 -0.49 12.67
CA LEU A 180 -13.99 0.93 13.07
C LEU A 180 -12.65 1.70 13.19
N PHE A 181 -11.67 1.17 13.90
CA PHE A 181 -10.36 1.76 14.11
C PHE A 181 -9.28 0.68 14.24
N GLY A 182 -8.04 1.05 13.92
CA GLY A 182 -6.88 0.17 14.06
C GLY A 182 -6.35 0.19 15.50
N MET A 183 -5.93 -0.97 15.99
CA MET A 183 -5.18 -1.10 17.24
C MET A 183 -3.95 -1.97 16.98
N PHE A 184 -2.76 -1.48 17.34
CA PHE A 184 -1.51 -2.20 17.10
C PHE A 184 -0.44 -1.83 18.14
N PRO A 185 0.48 -2.75 18.46
CA PRO A 185 1.65 -2.40 19.27
C PRO A 185 2.59 -1.50 18.46
N THR A 186 3.06 -0.42 19.05
CA THR A 186 4.05 0.47 18.45
C THR A 186 5.05 0.96 19.51
N GLN A 187 6.24 1.38 19.09
CA GLN A 187 7.17 2.07 19.98
C GLN A 187 6.62 3.45 20.35
N ASP A 188 6.84 3.87 21.59
CA ASP A 188 6.52 5.23 22.01
C ASP A 188 7.50 6.21 21.36
N ALA A 189 6.98 7.18 20.60
CA ALA A 189 7.77 8.22 19.94
C ALA A 189 8.56 9.10 20.94
N LYS A 190 8.14 9.14 22.22
CA LYS A 190 8.84 9.85 23.30
C LYS A 190 9.83 8.97 24.07
N ASP A 191 9.68 7.65 23.98
CA ASP A 191 10.54 6.68 24.65
C ASP A 191 10.58 5.36 23.86
N ALA A 192 11.52 5.26 22.92
CA ALA A 192 11.67 4.10 22.04
C ALA A 192 11.99 2.79 22.79
N THR A 193 12.29 2.84 24.09
CA THR A 193 12.47 1.63 24.92
C THR A 193 11.16 0.99 25.35
N ARG A 194 10.01 1.65 25.10
CA ARG A 194 8.68 1.20 25.50
C ARG A 194 7.81 0.86 24.29
N VAL A 195 7.03 -0.20 24.44
CA VAL A 195 5.91 -0.52 23.54
C VAL A 195 4.62 -0.01 24.16
N ILE A 196 3.84 0.73 23.37
CA ILE A 196 2.52 1.26 23.73
C ILE A 196 1.48 0.76 22.72
N VAL A 197 0.21 0.96 23.05
CA VAL A 197 -0.88 0.72 22.10
C VAL A 197 -1.03 1.94 21.21
N GLY A 198 -0.83 1.76 19.91
CA GLY A 198 -1.26 2.70 18.88
C GLY A 198 -2.73 2.49 18.56
N ILE A 199 -3.48 3.60 18.49
CA ILE A 199 -4.87 3.62 18.00
C ILE A 199 -4.91 4.63 16.88
N ASP A 200 -5.39 4.21 15.72
CA ASP A 200 -5.46 5.07 14.53
C ASP A 200 -6.76 4.84 13.76
N GLN A 201 -7.06 5.74 12.84
CA GLN A 201 -8.23 5.66 11.98
C GLN A 201 -8.29 4.35 11.20
N GLY A 202 -9.50 3.87 10.93
CA GLY A 202 -9.75 2.67 10.15
C GLY A 202 -11.22 2.61 9.75
N GLY A 203 -11.70 1.40 9.45
CA GLY A 203 -13.12 1.17 9.20
C GLY A 203 -13.62 1.57 7.81
N LEU A 204 -12.72 1.78 6.85
CA LEU A 204 -13.06 1.95 5.43
C LEU A 204 -12.75 0.66 4.66
N GLY A 205 -13.65 0.25 3.77
CA GLY A 205 -13.44 -0.89 2.87
C GLY A 205 -12.76 -0.53 1.54
N LEU A 206 -12.77 0.75 1.14
CA LEU A 206 -12.02 1.26 -0.01
C LEU A 206 -10.66 1.83 0.43
N PRO A 207 -9.68 1.92 -0.49
CA PRO A 207 -8.29 2.20 -0.12
C PRO A 207 -8.04 3.56 0.55
N ASP A 208 -8.90 4.54 0.28
CA ASP A 208 -8.75 5.90 0.79
C ASP A 208 -10.11 6.61 0.93
N ARG A 209 -10.17 7.64 1.79
CA ARG A 209 -11.36 8.48 2.01
C ARG A 209 -11.87 9.14 0.73
N ASP A 210 -10.99 9.50 -0.19
CA ASP A 210 -11.36 10.23 -1.41
C ASP A 210 -12.19 9.38 -2.36
N TYR A 211 -12.09 8.04 -2.29
CA TYR A 211 -12.99 7.13 -3.01
C TYR A 211 -14.45 7.27 -2.56
N TYR A 212 -14.72 7.79 -1.36
CA TYR A 212 -16.07 8.04 -0.85
C TYR A 212 -16.57 9.45 -1.19
N LEU A 213 -15.65 10.42 -1.24
CA LEU A 213 -15.99 11.85 -1.25
C LEU A 213 -15.91 12.50 -2.63
N ASN A 214 -15.04 11.99 -3.51
CA ASN A 214 -14.90 12.52 -4.86
C ASN A 214 -16.12 12.18 -5.72
N SER A 215 -16.40 13.06 -6.69
CA SER A 215 -17.59 12.98 -7.54
C SER A 215 -17.26 12.75 -9.02
N ASP A 216 -16.00 12.48 -9.36
CA ASP A 216 -15.61 12.08 -10.70
C ASP A 216 -16.18 10.70 -11.06
N ASP A 217 -16.20 10.41 -12.36
CA ASP A 217 -16.84 9.18 -12.86
C ASP A 217 -16.06 7.92 -12.47
N GLN A 218 -14.74 8.00 -12.29
CA GLN A 218 -13.94 6.85 -11.86
C GLN A 218 -14.26 6.46 -10.42
N THR A 219 -14.29 7.41 -9.49
CA THR A 219 -14.61 7.11 -8.10
C THR A 219 -16.06 6.69 -7.90
N LYS A 220 -17.01 7.25 -8.67
CA LYS A 220 -18.40 6.74 -8.73
C LYS A 220 -18.46 5.29 -9.18
N ALA A 221 -17.76 4.94 -10.27
CA ALA A 221 -17.72 3.58 -10.78
C ALA A 221 -17.13 2.60 -9.74
N VAL A 222 -16.07 2.99 -9.05
CA VAL A 222 -15.49 2.19 -7.95
C VAL A 222 -16.48 1.98 -6.83
N ARG A 223 -17.19 3.02 -6.37
CA ARG A 223 -18.24 2.88 -5.34
C ARG A 223 -19.37 1.95 -5.76
N THR A 224 -19.82 2.06 -7.02
CA THR A 224 -20.83 1.13 -7.57
C THR A 224 -20.34 -0.31 -7.56
N GLY A 225 -19.09 -0.56 -7.97
CA GLY A 225 -18.47 -1.89 -7.91
C GLY A 225 -18.34 -2.41 -6.48
N TYR A 226 -17.95 -1.54 -5.54
CA TYR A 226 -17.82 -1.88 -4.13
C TYR A 226 -19.16 -2.25 -3.48
N GLU A 227 -20.22 -1.46 -3.71
CA GLU A 227 -21.55 -1.79 -3.21
C GLU A 227 -22.04 -3.14 -3.77
N ALA A 228 -21.85 -3.39 -5.07
CA ALA A 228 -22.18 -4.67 -5.69
C ALA A 228 -21.40 -5.84 -5.07
N TYR A 229 -20.10 -5.66 -4.80
CA TYR A 229 -19.28 -6.64 -4.10
C TYR A 229 -19.80 -6.93 -2.69
N VAL A 230 -20.15 -5.90 -1.91
CA VAL A 230 -20.73 -6.06 -0.56
C VAL A 230 -22.05 -6.83 -0.62
N VAL A 231 -22.92 -6.55 -1.60
CA VAL A 231 -24.16 -7.32 -1.83
C VAL A 231 -23.86 -8.79 -2.07
N GLN A 232 -22.88 -9.10 -2.92
CA GLN A 232 -22.48 -10.47 -3.20
C GLN A 232 -21.98 -11.18 -1.93
N MET A 233 -21.11 -10.53 -1.16
CA MET A 233 -20.57 -11.07 0.09
C MET A 233 -21.68 -11.34 1.12
N LEU A 234 -22.62 -10.41 1.31
CA LEU A 234 -23.76 -10.59 2.20
C LEU A 234 -24.67 -11.74 1.74
N THR A 235 -24.86 -11.89 0.42
CA THR A 235 -25.64 -12.98 -0.16
C THR A 235 -24.96 -14.34 0.09
N LEU A 236 -23.64 -14.42 -0.07
CA LEU A 236 -22.85 -15.62 0.28
C LEU A 236 -22.93 -15.96 1.77
N LEU A 237 -23.14 -14.96 2.63
CA LEU A 237 -23.41 -15.15 4.07
C LEU A 237 -24.87 -15.54 4.38
N GLY A 238 -25.70 -15.74 3.37
CA GLY A 238 -27.09 -16.19 3.49
C GLY A 238 -28.12 -15.07 3.62
N ARG A 239 -27.76 -13.80 3.40
CA ARG A 239 -28.75 -12.71 3.29
C ARG A 239 -29.54 -12.86 2.00
N LYS A 240 -30.83 -12.52 2.05
CA LYS A 240 -31.66 -12.42 0.84
C LYS A 240 -31.16 -11.24 -0.02
N PRO A 241 -31.22 -11.33 -1.36
CA PRO A 241 -30.65 -10.30 -2.24
C PRO A 241 -31.17 -8.88 -2.00
N ASP A 242 -32.47 -8.72 -1.70
CA ASP A 242 -33.11 -7.44 -1.39
C ASP A 242 -32.64 -6.84 -0.06
N VAL A 243 -32.50 -7.70 0.96
CA VAL A 243 -31.95 -7.32 2.27
C VAL A 243 -30.47 -6.97 2.13
N ALA A 244 -29.69 -7.79 1.42
CA ALA A 244 -28.27 -7.56 1.16
C ALA A 244 -28.02 -6.21 0.46
N LYS A 245 -28.87 -5.84 -0.51
CA LYS A 245 -28.81 -4.53 -1.16
C LYS A 245 -29.04 -3.37 -0.19
N THR A 246 -30.04 -3.51 0.68
CA THR A 246 -30.34 -2.48 1.69
C THR A 246 -29.21 -2.34 2.71
N GLU A 247 -28.66 -3.46 3.18
CA GLU A 247 -27.53 -3.50 4.11
C GLU A 247 -26.24 -2.95 3.47
N ALA A 248 -25.96 -3.28 2.21
CA ALA A 248 -24.79 -2.77 1.48
C ALA A 248 -24.83 -1.24 1.33
N ALA A 249 -25.99 -0.68 0.97
CA ALA A 249 -26.16 0.78 0.91
C ALA A 249 -25.96 1.44 2.29
N ALA A 250 -26.42 0.80 3.37
CA ALA A 250 -26.21 1.28 4.73
C ALA A 250 -24.74 1.22 5.17
N ILE A 251 -24.02 0.15 4.78
CA ILE A 251 -22.57 0.01 5.00
C ILE A 251 -21.83 1.14 4.28
N LEU A 252 -22.09 1.35 2.99
CA LEU A 252 -21.45 2.42 2.22
C LEU A 252 -21.75 3.81 2.82
N ALA A 253 -22.97 4.04 3.28
CA ALA A 253 -23.35 5.30 3.94
C ALA A 253 -22.57 5.51 5.25
N LEU A 254 -22.46 4.46 6.09
CA LEU A 254 -21.68 4.52 7.33
C LEU A 254 -20.19 4.79 7.04
N GLU A 255 -19.59 4.04 6.12
CA GLU A 255 -18.20 4.24 5.72
C GLU A 255 -17.96 5.63 5.14
N THR A 256 -18.94 6.19 4.42
CA THR A 256 -18.86 7.58 3.92
C THR A 256 -18.84 8.60 5.07
N GLU A 257 -19.62 8.39 6.14
CA GLU A 257 -19.55 9.25 7.33
C GLU A 257 -18.20 9.12 8.05
N ILE A 258 -17.62 7.92 8.10
CA ILE A 258 -16.27 7.70 8.62
C ILE A 258 -15.24 8.45 7.76
N ALA A 259 -15.31 8.31 6.43
CA ALA A 259 -14.38 8.95 5.50
C ALA A 259 -14.37 10.48 5.62
N LYS A 260 -15.52 11.11 5.93
CA LYS A 260 -15.60 12.57 6.17
C LYS A 260 -14.74 13.03 7.34
N VAL A 261 -14.53 12.18 8.36
CA VAL A 261 -13.76 12.51 9.56
C VAL A 261 -12.36 11.89 9.58
N SER A 262 -12.05 10.97 8.66
CA SER A 262 -10.70 10.49 8.39
C SER A 262 -9.79 11.61 7.88
N LYS A 263 -8.53 11.59 8.31
CA LYS A 263 -7.49 12.56 7.96
C LYS A 263 -6.47 12.00 6.99
#